data_AF-A0A962ZCD1-F1
#
_entry.id   AF-A0A962ZCD1-F1
#
_cell.length_a   1.000
_cell.length_b   1.000
_cell.length_c   1.000
_cell.angle_alpha   90.00
_cell.angle_beta   90.00
_cell.angle_gamma   90.00
#
_symmetry.space_group_name_H-M   'P 1'
#
loop_
_entity.id
_entity.type
_entity.pdbx_description
1 polymer ?
#
loop_
_entity_poly.entity_id
_entity_poly.type
_entity_poly.pdbx_seq_one_letter_code
_entity_poly.pdbx_strand_id
1 'polypeptide(L)'
;MISKLAISGYRSIRDLVLPLARLTLVTGANGTGKSNVYKALRLLADVAQGRVVASLAAEGGLTATLWAGPERISRAMRSGAAPVQGTVRKAPVALRLGFAGEDYGYAIDLGLPQPTQALFPDDPEIKCEALWTGETLKRANLFVERRGAAVRMRGSQGTWITLERRIGMFESMMTHANDPREAPELLGLREAIRDWRFHDQIRTDRDAPLRSSNIATYTPIIAADGSDLAAAIGTIRRIGDGDALDEAFDDAFPGSIIETGDAASGHELRIRQHGLLRPMRTAELSDGTLRYLFLLAALLSPRPAGLIVLNEPETSLHPDLLPALGRLIRRAARESQIIIVSHA
;
A
#
# COMPACT_ATOMS: atom_id res chain seq x y z
N MET A 1 -13.35 -6.48 0.46
CA MET A 1 -11.99 -6.74 1.03
C MET A 1 -11.20 -7.65 0.09
N ILE A 2 -9.87 -7.59 0.12
CA ILE A 2 -9.03 -8.55 -0.62
C ILE A 2 -8.84 -9.83 0.21
N SER A 3 -9.04 -10.99 -0.39
CA SER A 3 -8.92 -12.31 0.26
C SER A 3 -7.63 -13.03 -0.09
N LYS A 4 -7.01 -12.70 -1.23
CA LYS A 4 -5.77 -13.33 -1.71
C LYS A 4 -4.89 -12.30 -2.42
N LEU A 5 -3.58 -12.38 -2.18
CA LEU A 5 -2.54 -11.67 -2.92
C LEU A 5 -1.68 -12.69 -3.67
N ALA A 6 -1.41 -12.44 -4.95
CA ALA A 6 -0.56 -13.27 -5.78
C ALA A 6 0.60 -12.44 -6.36
N ILE A 7 1.82 -12.96 -6.20
CA ILE A 7 3.06 -12.32 -6.64
C ILE A 7 3.91 -13.37 -7.34
N SER A 8 4.40 -13.08 -8.54
CA SER A 8 5.32 -13.96 -9.27
C SER A 8 6.39 -13.14 -9.97
N GLY A 9 7.65 -13.57 -9.82
CA GLY A 9 8.80 -12.97 -10.50
C GLY A 9 9.25 -11.63 -9.92
N TYR A 10 9.02 -11.36 -8.63
CA TYR A 10 9.30 -10.05 -8.01
C TYR A 10 10.40 -10.14 -6.93
N ARG A 11 11.59 -9.60 -7.20
CA ARG A 11 12.72 -9.46 -6.26
C ARG A 11 13.09 -10.76 -5.56
N SER A 12 12.76 -10.91 -4.27
CA SER A 12 13.00 -12.15 -3.50
C SER A 12 11.79 -13.10 -3.47
N ILE A 13 10.75 -12.82 -4.24
CA ILE A 13 9.54 -13.62 -4.34
C ILE A 13 9.49 -14.22 -5.75
N ARG A 14 9.72 -15.54 -5.81
CA ARG A 14 9.59 -16.29 -7.05
C ARG A 14 8.12 -16.50 -7.42
N ASP A 15 7.37 -17.13 -6.53
CA ASP A 15 5.95 -17.43 -6.65
C ASP A 15 5.34 -17.43 -5.24
N LEU A 16 4.33 -16.60 -4.99
CA LEU A 16 3.64 -16.49 -3.70
C LEU A 16 2.14 -16.29 -3.94
N VAL A 17 1.32 -17.08 -3.24
CA VAL A 17 -0.11 -16.85 -3.08
C VAL A 17 -0.38 -16.78 -1.58
N LEU A 18 -0.75 -15.60 -1.10
CA LEU A 18 -0.95 -15.30 0.31
C LEU A 18 -2.45 -15.11 0.58
N PRO A 19 -3.10 -15.97 1.39
CA PRO A 19 -4.44 -15.68 1.89
C PRO A 19 -4.38 -14.49 2.87
N LEU A 20 -5.37 -13.61 2.77
CA LEU A 20 -5.47 -12.39 3.57
C LEU A 20 -6.75 -12.42 4.37
N ALA A 21 -6.62 -12.09 5.65
CA ALA A 21 -7.74 -11.85 6.54
C ALA A 21 -7.96 -10.34 6.71
N ARG A 22 -9.02 -9.98 7.43
CA ARG A 22 -9.31 -8.60 7.84
C ARG A 22 -8.14 -7.95 8.60
N LEU A 23 -7.45 -8.72 9.44
CA LEU A 23 -6.19 -8.33 10.07
C LEU A 23 -5.15 -9.40 9.77
N THR A 24 -4.07 -9.02 9.10
CA THR A 24 -3.00 -9.93 8.69
C THR A 24 -1.64 -9.41 9.19
N LEU A 25 -0.90 -10.24 9.92
CA LEU A 25 0.46 -9.95 10.36
C LEU A 25 1.46 -10.80 9.56
N VAL A 26 2.37 -10.14 8.85
CA VAL A 26 3.45 -10.75 8.08
C VAL A 26 4.75 -10.57 8.85
N THR A 27 5.24 -11.65 9.44
CA THR A 27 6.49 -11.71 10.22
C THR A 27 7.40 -12.83 9.70
N GLY A 28 8.66 -12.82 10.11
CA GLY A 28 9.68 -13.78 9.70
C GLY A 28 11.09 -13.19 9.70
N ALA A 29 12.10 -14.01 9.41
CA ALA A 29 13.51 -13.57 9.41
C ALA A 29 13.81 -12.47 8.36
N ASN A 30 14.96 -11.81 8.49
CA ASN A 30 15.43 -10.84 7.50
C ASN A 30 15.69 -11.54 6.15
N GLY A 31 15.35 -10.87 5.05
CA GLY A 31 15.56 -11.39 3.70
C GLY A 31 14.54 -12.41 3.19
N THR A 32 13.49 -12.74 3.97
CA THR A 32 12.45 -13.71 3.56
C THR A 32 11.42 -13.16 2.57
N GLY A 33 11.47 -11.87 2.25
CA GLY A 33 10.58 -11.21 1.27
C GLY A 33 9.44 -10.39 1.85
N LYS A 34 9.38 -10.18 3.17
CA LYS A 34 8.41 -9.32 3.86
C LYS A 34 8.23 -7.94 3.21
N SER A 35 9.32 -7.19 3.04
CA SER A 35 9.29 -5.87 2.40
C SER A 35 8.88 -5.94 0.93
N ASN A 36 9.08 -7.08 0.26
CA ASN A 36 8.63 -7.26 -1.13
C ASN A 36 7.12 -7.54 -1.22
N VAL A 37 6.49 -8.08 -0.17
CA VAL A 37 5.02 -8.14 -0.06
C VAL A 37 4.44 -6.74 0.03
N TYR A 38 5.01 -5.89 0.89
CA TYR A 38 4.64 -4.47 1.00
C TYR A 38 4.75 -3.74 -0.35
N LYS A 39 5.93 -3.85 -0.99
CA LYS A 39 6.20 -3.20 -2.28
C LYS A 39 5.31 -3.71 -3.41
N ALA A 40 4.95 -4.99 -3.42
CA ALA A 40 4.02 -5.54 -4.40
C ALA A 40 2.60 -4.95 -4.27
N LEU A 41 2.09 -4.81 -3.04
CA LEU A 41 0.81 -4.12 -2.78
C LEU A 41 0.90 -2.64 -3.19
N ARG A 42 2.01 -1.97 -2.88
CA ARG A 42 2.24 -0.59 -3.29
C ARG A 42 2.25 -0.43 -4.80
N LEU A 43 2.91 -1.34 -5.51
CA LEU A 43 2.97 -1.33 -6.97
C LEU A 43 1.59 -1.55 -7.60
N LEU A 44 0.77 -2.44 -7.04
CA LEU A 44 -0.64 -2.59 -7.45
C LEU A 44 -1.43 -1.28 -7.27
N ALA A 45 -1.21 -0.54 -6.18
CA ALA A 45 -1.82 0.77 -5.97
C ALA A 45 -1.32 1.83 -6.96
N ASP A 46 -0.03 1.81 -7.27
CA ASP A 46 0.57 2.71 -8.26
C ASP A 46 0.04 2.47 -9.67
N VAL A 47 -0.30 1.23 -10.02
CA VAL A 47 -0.94 0.90 -11.31
C VAL A 47 -2.30 1.61 -11.46
N ALA A 48 -3.15 1.57 -10.42
CA ALA A 48 -4.45 2.25 -10.45
C ALA A 48 -4.35 3.78 -10.54
N GLN A 49 -3.17 4.33 -10.25
CA GLN A 49 -2.84 5.76 -10.30
C GLN A 49 -2.02 6.14 -11.54
N GLY A 50 -1.69 5.19 -12.43
CA GLY A 50 -0.88 5.46 -13.63
C GLY A 50 0.60 5.75 -13.33
N ARG A 51 1.11 5.30 -12.17
CA ARG A 51 2.48 5.57 -11.71
C ARG A 51 3.41 4.37 -11.81
N VAL A 52 2.97 3.25 -12.41
CA VAL A 52 3.74 1.99 -12.45
C VAL A 52 5.14 2.13 -13.03
N VAL A 53 5.30 2.87 -14.15
CA VAL A 53 6.59 3.10 -14.79
C VAL A 53 7.53 3.89 -13.87
N ALA A 54 7.05 5.02 -13.35
CA ALA A 54 7.82 5.88 -12.45
C ALA A 54 8.21 5.14 -11.16
N SER A 55 7.30 4.33 -10.61
CA SER A 55 7.53 3.49 -9.43
C SER A 55 8.65 2.48 -9.70
N LEU A 56 8.58 1.72 -10.81
CA LEU A 56 9.63 0.77 -11.20
C LEU A 56 10.95 1.46 -11.52
N ALA A 57 10.93 2.62 -12.18
CA ALA A 57 12.12 3.39 -12.51
C ALA A 57 12.85 3.88 -11.24
N ALA A 58 12.11 4.37 -10.24
CA ALA A 58 12.66 4.73 -8.93
C ALA A 58 13.29 3.55 -8.19
N GLU A 59 12.88 2.32 -8.51
CA GLU A 59 13.46 1.07 -8.00
C GLU A 59 14.64 0.52 -8.84
N GLY A 60 15.11 1.26 -9.85
CA GLY A 60 16.20 0.85 -10.73
C GLY A 60 15.75 0.14 -12.02
N GLY A 61 14.46 0.25 -12.37
CA GLY A 61 13.87 -0.32 -13.59
C GLY A 61 13.36 -1.74 -13.42
N LEU A 62 12.59 -2.23 -14.42
CA LEU A 62 11.94 -3.54 -14.34
C LEU A 62 12.93 -4.65 -14.05
N THR A 63 14.09 -4.67 -14.72
CA THR A 63 15.13 -5.71 -14.56
C THR A 63 15.63 -5.83 -13.13
N ALA A 64 15.80 -4.71 -12.41
CA ALA A 64 16.24 -4.71 -11.01
C ALA A 64 15.16 -5.23 -10.05
N THR A 65 13.90 -5.18 -10.45
CA THR A 65 12.76 -5.67 -9.66
C THR A 65 12.40 -7.12 -9.90
N LEU A 66 13.01 -7.78 -10.88
CA LEU A 66 12.73 -9.19 -11.19
C LEU A 66 13.27 -10.13 -10.11
N TRP A 67 12.76 -11.36 -10.11
CA TRP A 67 13.28 -12.45 -9.30
C TRP A 67 14.81 -12.57 -9.45
N ALA A 68 15.52 -12.42 -8.33
CA ALA A 68 16.99 -12.37 -8.28
C ALA A 68 17.67 -13.74 -8.29
N GLY A 69 16.90 -14.83 -8.17
CA GLY A 69 17.44 -16.20 -8.22
C GLY A 69 17.40 -16.81 -9.63
N PRO A 70 17.99 -18.00 -9.81
CA PRO A 70 17.94 -18.67 -11.10
C PRO A 70 16.51 -19.14 -11.43
N GLU A 71 16.21 -19.19 -12.73
CA GLU A 71 14.92 -19.68 -13.23
C GLU A 71 14.65 -21.12 -12.76
N ARG A 72 15.70 -21.96 -12.77
CA ARG A 72 15.68 -23.33 -12.25
C ARG A 72 16.64 -23.47 -11.08
N ILE A 73 16.09 -23.84 -9.92
CA ILE A 73 16.89 -24.15 -8.73
C ILE A 73 17.02 -25.67 -8.63
N SER A 74 18.25 -26.19 -8.71
CA SER A 74 18.51 -27.63 -8.58
C SER A 74 18.30 -28.12 -7.15
N ARG A 75 18.16 -29.44 -6.95
CA ARG A 75 18.04 -30.02 -5.60
C ARG A 75 19.26 -29.73 -4.74
N ALA A 76 20.45 -29.80 -5.33
CA ALA A 76 21.71 -29.49 -4.66
C ALA A 76 21.81 -28.02 -4.23
N MET A 77 21.29 -27.09 -5.06
CA MET A 77 21.21 -25.67 -4.68
C MET A 77 20.22 -25.44 -3.54
N ARG A 78 19.05 -26.09 -3.57
CA ARG A 78 18.05 -26.00 -2.47
C ARG A 78 18.56 -26.55 -1.15
N SER A 79 19.35 -27.63 -1.19
CA SER A 79 19.91 -28.26 0.01
C SER A 79 21.21 -27.61 0.50
N GLY A 80 21.71 -26.57 -0.17
CA GLY A 80 23.01 -25.95 0.14
C GLY A 80 24.24 -26.79 -0.25
N ALA A 81 24.05 -27.91 -0.94
CA ALA A 81 25.15 -28.78 -1.41
C ALA A 81 25.91 -28.21 -2.61
N ALA A 82 25.34 -27.23 -3.31
CA ALA A 82 25.98 -26.47 -4.38
C ALA A 82 25.64 -24.98 -4.26
N PRO A 83 26.55 -24.06 -4.62
CA PRO A 83 26.26 -22.64 -4.63
C PRO A 83 25.15 -22.32 -5.64
N VAL A 84 24.33 -21.31 -5.34
CA VAL A 84 23.33 -20.80 -6.26
C VAL A 84 24.04 -20.11 -7.42
N GLN A 85 23.76 -20.57 -8.65
CA GLN A 85 24.37 -20.04 -9.87
C GLN A 85 23.29 -19.69 -10.89
N GLY A 86 23.52 -18.63 -11.66
CA GLY A 86 22.62 -18.21 -12.73
C GLY A 86 22.53 -19.27 -13.84
N THR A 87 21.33 -19.47 -14.37
CA THR A 87 21.09 -20.28 -15.57
C THR A 87 20.76 -19.38 -16.75
N VAL A 88 21.02 -19.82 -17.98
CA VAL A 88 20.50 -19.12 -19.18
C VAL A 88 18.98 -19.07 -19.09
N ARG A 89 18.43 -17.84 -19.10
CA ARG A 89 16.99 -17.61 -19.00
C ARG A 89 16.31 -18.05 -20.30
N LYS A 90 15.28 -18.87 -20.20
CA LYS A 90 14.48 -19.36 -21.34
C LYS A 90 13.07 -18.80 -21.36
N ALA A 91 12.49 -18.54 -20.20
CA ALA A 91 11.17 -17.91 -20.10
C ALA A 91 11.25 -16.39 -20.37
N PRO A 92 10.20 -15.80 -20.96
CA PRO A 92 10.08 -14.35 -21.07
C PRO A 92 10.22 -13.65 -19.72
N VAL A 93 10.68 -12.40 -19.75
CA VAL A 93 10.65 -11.52 -18.59
C VAL A 93 9.20 -11.21 -18.24
N ALA A 94 8.76 -11.64 -17.06
CA ALA A 94 7.42 -11.42 -16.55
C ALA A 94 7.47 -11.13 -15.05
N LEU A 95 6.89 -10.00 -14.64
CA LEU A 95 6.54 -9.66 -13.28
C LEU A 95 5.01 -9.64 -13.20
N ARG A 96 4.46 -10.56 -12.40
CA ARG A 96 3.01 -10.74 -12.29
C ARG A 96 2.56 -10.42 -10.88
N LEU A 97 1.56 -9.56 -10.78
CA LEU A 97 0.95 -9.13 -9.53
C LEU A 97 -0.55 -9.23 -9.67
N GLY A 98 -1.24 -9.55 -8.58
CA GLY A 98 -2.69 -9.51 -8.57
C GLY A 98 -3.26 -9.80 -7.21
N PHE A 99 -4.55 -9.55 -7.06
CA PHE A 99 -5.31 -9.92 -5.89
C PHE A 99 -6.68 -10.45 -6.30
N ALA A 100 -7.29 -11.21 -5.41
CA ALA A 100 -8.70 -11.56 -5.47
C ALA A 100 -9.39 -11.01 -4.23
N GLY A 101 -10.60 -10.48 -4.41
CA GLY A 101 -11.51 -10.08 -3.35
C GLY A 101 -12.83 -10.84 -3.43
N GLU A 102 -13.77 -10.42 -2.60
CA GLU A 102 -15.14 -10.95 -2.55
C GLU A 102 -15.87 -10.73 -3.87
N ASP A 103 -15.86 -9.50 -4.38
CA ASP A 103 -16.56 -9.14 -5.61
C ASP A 103 -15.68 -9.35 -6.86
N TYR A 104 -14.47 -8.80 -6.82
CA TYR A 104 -13.59 -8.69 -7.98
C TYR A 104 -12.15 -9.12 -7.68
N GLY A 105 -11.50 -9.66 -8.68
CA GLY A 105 -10.05 -9.83 -8.70
C GLY A 105 -9.42 -9.11 -9.88
N TYR A 106 -8.16 -8.71 -9.69
CA TYR A 106 -7.35 -8.00 -10.66
C TYR A 106 -5.95 -8.60 -10.73
N ALA A 107 -5.40 -8.67 -11.94
CA ALA A 107 -4.02 -9.07 -12.16
C ALA A 107 -3.40 -8.32 -13.34
N ILE A 108 -2.09 -8.13 -13.25
CA ILE A 108 -1.25 -7.46 -14.24
C ILE A 108 -0.01 -8.31 -14.52
N ASP A 109 0.40 -8.34 -15.79
CA ASP A 109 1.66 -8.93 -16.27
C ASP A 109 2.53 -7.83 -16.90
N LEU A 110 3.68 -7.55 -16.30
CA LEU A 110 4.67 -6.57 -16.75
C LEU A 110 5.85 -7.30 -17.39
N GLY A 111 6.28 -6.85 -18.55
CA GLY A 111 7.44 -7.40 -19.26
C GLY A 111 8.26 -6.32 -19.94
N LEU A 112 9.38 -6.71 -20.55
CA LEU A 112 10.21 -5.80 -21.33
C LEU A 112 9.66 -5.60 -22.75
N PRO A 113 9.97 -4.47 -23.41
CA PRO A 113 9.64 -4.22 -24.81
C PRO A 113 10.25 -5.27 -25.75
N GLN A 114 9.71 -5.39 -26.96
CA GLN A 114 10.39 -6.19 -27.98
C GLN A 114 11.59 -5.40 -28.54
N PRO A 115 12.80 -6.00 -28.64
CA PRO A 115 14.04 -5.28 -28.92
C PRO A 115 14.06 -4.45 -30.21
N THR A 116 13.28 -4.86 -31.22
CA THR A 116 13.27 -4.23 -32.54
C THR A 116 12.40 -2.98 -32.63
N GLN A 117 11.64 -2.64 -31.58
CA GLN A 117 10.60 -1.60 -31.63
C GLN A 117 10.68 -0.57 -30.50
N ALA A 118 11.67 -0.66 -29.61
CA ALA A 118 11.71 0.12 -28.38
C ALA A 118 12.65 1.34 -28.46
N LEU A 119 12.11 2.54 -28.21
CA LEU A 119 12.92 3.74 -27.99
C LEU A 119 13.66 3.67 -26.63
N PHE A 120 13.01 3.06 -25.64
CA PHE A 120 13.51 2.83 -24.28
C PHE A 120 13.46 1.31 -24.00
N PRO A 121 14.56 0.57 -24.18
CA PRO A 121 14.56 -0.90 -24.14
C PRO A 121 14.31 -1.49 -22.75
N ASP A 122 14.47 -0.68 -21.69
CA ASP A 122 14.28 -1.08 -20.29
C ASP A 122 12.93 -0.63 -19.71
N ASP A 123 12.10 0.08 -20.50
CA ASP A 123 10.80 0.57 -20.04
C ASP A 123 9.83 -0.60 -19.85
N PRO A 124 9.17 -0.71 -18.68
CA PRO A 124 8.18 -1.76 -18.46
C PRO A 124 6.97 -1.57 -19.37
N GLU A 125 6.59 -2.63 -20.08
CA GLU A 125 5.34 -2.73 -20.80
C GLU A 125 4.35 -3.61 -20.06
N ILE A 126 3.13 -3.13 -19.94
CA ILE A 126 2.00 -3.93 -19.50
C ILE A 126 1.63 -4.87 -20.64
N LYS A 127 1.84 -6.17 -20.46
CA LYS A 127 1.53 -7.20 -21.48
C LYS A 127 0.06 -7.63 -21.42
N CYS A 128 -0.45 -7.77 -20.20
CA CYS A 128 -1.82 -8.20 -19.94
C CYS A 128 -2.33 -7.57 -18.65
N GLU A 129 -3.62 -7.22 -18.65
CA GLU A 129 -4.38 -6.99 -17.42
C GLU A 129 -5.69 -7.77 -17.49
N ALA A 130 -6.16 -8.25 -16.35
CA ALA A 130 -7.37 -9.05 -16.26
C ALA A 130 -8.21 -8.63 -15.07
N LEU A 131 -9.53 -8.55 -15.30
CA LEU A 131 -10.54 -8.33 -14.28
C LEU A 131 -11.60 -9.43 -14.33
N TRP A 132 -11.86 -10.05 -13.18
CA TRP A 132 -12.77 -11.17 -13.07
C TRP A 132 -13.59 -11.12 -11.78
N THR A 133 -14.70 -11.85 -11.75
CA THR A 133 -15.54 -11.99 -10.55
C THR A 133 -15.17 -13.23 -9.73
N GLY A 134 -15.22 -13.13 -8.40
CA GLY A 134 -14.90 -14.22 -7.48
C GLY A 134 -13.41 -14.50 -7.28
N GLU A 135 -13.09 -15.52 -6.48
CA GLU A 135 -11.75 -15.68 -5.88
C GLU A 135 -10.66 -16.24 -6.81
N THR A 136 -10.98 -16.69 -8.02
CA THR A 136 -10.02 -17.35 -8.91
C THR A 136 -10.31 -17.01 -10.36
N LEU A 137 -9.28 -16.60 -11.08
CA LEU A 137 -9.39 -16.29 -12.51
C LEU A 137 -9.71 -17.55 -13.33
N LYS A 138 -10.81 -17.52 -14.06
CA LYS A 138 -11.25 -18.52 -15.03
C LYS A 138 -11.69 -17.82 -16.32
N ARG A 139 -11.77 -18.54 -17.43
CA ARG A 139 -12.32 -17.97 -18.68
C ARG A 139 -13.78 -17.54 -18.53
N ALA A 140 -14.54 -18.22 -17.69
CA ALA A 140 -15.97 -17.96 -17.53
C ALA A 140 -16.27 -16.66 -16.74
N ASN A 141 -15.41 -16.26 -15.80
CA ASN A 141 -15.64 -15.10 -14.93
C ASN A 141 -14.78 -13.87 -15.30
N LEU A 142 -13.86 -13.97 -16.25
CA LEU A 142 -13.16 -12.83 -16.84
C LEU A 142 -14.15 -11.95 -17.60
N PHE A 143 -14.21 -10.66 -17.24
CA PHE A 143 -15.13 -9.71 -17.85
C PHE A 143 -14.45 -8.42 -18.35
N VAL A 144 -13.25 -8.06 -17.91
CA VAL A 144 -12.40 -7.06 -18.59
C VAL A 144 -11.02 -7.65 -18.83
N GLU A 145 -10.47 -7.44 -20.03
CA GLU A 145 -9.07 -7.73 -20.29
C GLU A 145 -8.41 -6.64 -21.14
N ARG A 146 -7.16 -6.34 -20.82
CA ARG A 146 -6.25 -5.61 -21.70
C ARG A 146 -5.23 -6.58 -22.26
N ARG A 147 -5.05 -6.59 -23.58
CA ARG A 147 -3.97 -7.31 -24.26
C ARG A 147 -3.28 -6.40 -25.25
N GLY A 148 -2.02 -6.10 -25.00
CA GLY A 148 -1.31 -5.04 -25.73
C GLY A 148 -2.09 -3.71 -25.66
N ALA A 149 -2.32 -3.09 -26.81
CA ALA A 149 -2.96 -1.78 -26.91
C ALA A 149 -4.50 -1.79 -26.92
N ALA A 150 -5.15 -2.94 -26.69
CA ALA A 150 -6.61 -3.04 -26.73
C ALA A 150 -7.20 -3.48 -25.38
N VAL A 151 -8.26 -2.79 -24.96
CA VAL A 151 -9.08 -3.12 -23.79
C VAL A 151 -10.44 -3.61 -24.26
N ARG A 152 -10.86 -4.79 -23.78
CA ARG A 152 -12.15 -5.37 -24.08
C ARG A 152 -12.89 -5.69 -22.80
N MET A 153 -14.21 -5.57 -22.84
CA MET A 153 -15.11 -5.91 -21.76
C MET A 153 -16.23 -6.81 -22.24
N ARG A 154 -16.80 -7.64 -21.37
CA ARG A 154 -18.06 -8.34 -21.64
C ARG A 154 -19.23 -7.41 -21.42
N GLY A 155 -20.01 -7.17 -22.48
CA GLY A 155 -21.28 -6.47 -22.37
C GLY A 155 -22.35 -7.29 -21.64
N SER A 156 -23.52 -6.70 -21.44
CA SER A 156 -24.66 -7.33 -20.75
C SER A 156 -25.15 -8.64 -21.38
N GLN A 157 -24.92 -8.82 -22.69
CA GLN A 157 -25.24 -10.03 -23.44
C GLN A 157 -24.12 -11.09 -23.39
N GLY A 158 -23.06 -10.87 -22.60
CA GLY A 158 -21.89 -11.75 -22.47
C GLY A 158 -20.91 -11.70 -23.65
N THR A 159 -21.17 -10.87 -24.66
CA THR A 159 -20.30 -10.67 -25.82
C THR A 159 -19.17 -9.71 -25.51
N TRP A 160 -18.01 -9.91 -26.14
CA TRP A 160 -16.88 -8.99 -26.01
C TRP A 160 -17.12 -7.73 -26.83
N ILE A 161 -17.08 -6.58 -26.16
CA ILE A 161 -17.03 -5.24 -26.75
C ILE A 161 -15.65 -4.64 -26.53
N THR A 162 -15.23 -3.76 -27.43
CA THR A 162 -13.94 -3.05 -27.30
C THR A 162 -14.20 -1.70 -26.65
N LEU A 163 -13.63 -1.49 -25.47
CA LEU A 163 -13.70 -0.20 -24.75
C LEU A 163 -12.67 0.78 -25.28
N GLU A 164 -11.43 0.32 -25.49
CA GLU A 164 -10.32 1.14 -26.00
C GLU A 164 -9.52 0.34 -27.03
N ARG A 165 -9.13 1.00 -28.14
CA ARG A 165 -8.39 0.37 -29.25
C ARG A 165 -6.91 0.76 -29.26
N ARG A 166 -6.54 1.85 -28.60
CA ARG A 166 -5.18 2.40 -28.61
C ARG A 166 -4.79 2.96 -27.25
N ILE A 167 -4.57 2.07 -26.30
CA ILE A 167 -3.86 2.39 -25.05
C ILE A 167 -2.36 2.20 -25.24
N GLY A 168 -1.53 3.07 -24.67
CA GLY A 168 -0.08 2.91 -24.66
C GLY A 168 0.35 1.61 -23.99
N MET A 169 1.50 1.06 -24.39
CA MET A 169 1.98 -0.23 -23.84
C MET A 169 2.29 -0.14 -22.33
N PHE A 170 2.61 1.05 -21.83
CA PHE A 170 2.87 1.35 -20.42
C PHE A 170 1.64 1.88 -19.66
N GLU A 171 0.55 2.18 -20.36
CA GLU A 171 -0.68 2.73 -19.80
C GLU A 171 -1.63 1.60 -19.36
N SER A 172 -2.13 1.69 -18.13
CA SER A 172 -3.04 0.70 -17.54
C SER A 172 -4.50 0.96 -17.94
N MET A 173 -5.28 -0.10 -18.15
CA MET A 173 -6.72 0.02 -18.34
C MET A 173 -7.42 0.70 -17.14
N MET A 174 -6.82 0.62 -15.95
CA MET A 174 -7.31 1.29 -14.73
C MET A 174 -7.36 2.82 -14.86
N THR A 175 -6.50 3.42 -15.69
CA THR A 175 -6.48 4.89 -15.86
C THR A 175 -7.21 5.37 -17.12
N HIS A 176 -7.26 4.57 -18.19
CA HIS A 176 -7.80 5.00 -19.48
C HIS A 176 -9.18 4.45 -19.83
N ALA A 177 -9.61 3.31 -19.27
CA ALA A 177 -10.87 2.65 -19.64
C ALA A 177 -11.94 2.79 -18.53
N ASN A 178 -12.03 3.95 -17.88
CA ASN A 178 -12.83 4.15 -16.66
C ASN A 178 -14.16 4.90 -16.87
N ASP A 179 -14.80 4.73 -18.04
CA ASP A 179 -16.11 5.35 -18.30
C ASP A 179 -17.16 4.83 -17.29
N PRO A 180 -17.82 5.71 -16.51
CA PRO A 180 -18.75 5.31 -15.45
C PRO A 180 -20.02 4.63 -15.97
N ARG A 181 -20.37 4.78 -17.24
CA ARG A 181 -21.54 4.17 -17.88
C ARG A 181 -21.18 2.84 -18.53
N GLU A 182 -20.03 2.77 -19.18
CA GLU A 182 -19.63 1.57 -19.92
C GLU A 182 -18.88 0.55 -19.06
N ALA A 183 -18.14 0.98 -18.04
CA ALA A 183 -17.30 0.11 -17.20
C ALA A 183 -17.34 0.49 -15.69
N PRO A 184 -18.53 0.51 -15.06
CA PRO A 184 -18.68 0.90 -13.66
C PRO A 184 -17.89 0.01 -12.68
N GLU A 185 -17.75 -1.28 -12.96
CA GLU A 185 -16.99 -2.21 -12.11
C GLU A 185 -15.48 -1.92 -12.15
N LEU A 186 -14.95 -1.55 -13.32
CA LEU A 186 -13.55 -1.16 -13.46
C LEU A 186 -13.28 0.17 -12.74
N LEU A 187 -14.17 1.15 -12.88
CA LEU A 187 -14.10 2.41 -12.15
C LEU A 187 -14.18 2.17 -10.63
N GLY A 188 -15.15 1.37 -10.18
CA GLY A 188 -15.34 1.04 -8.77
C GLY A 188 -14.10 0.37 -8.16
N LEU A 189 -13.51 -0.59 -8.87
CA LEU A 189 -12.28 -1.22 -8.39
C LEU A 189 -11.09 -0.26 -8.36
N ARG A 190 -10.93 0.57 -9.39
CA ARG A 190 -9.88 1.59 -9.41
C ARG A 190 -10.00 2.51 -8.19
N GLU A 191 -11.19 3.03 -7.91
CA GLU A 191 -11.40 3.89 -6.74
C GLU A 191 -11.19 3.14 -5.42
N ALA A 192 -11.56 1.85 -5.34
CA ALA A 192 -11.25 1.01 -4.18
C ALA A 192 -9.74 0.83 -3.97
N ILE A 193 -8.95 0.64 -5.03
CA ILE A 193 -7.48 0.56 -4.95
C ILE A 193 -6.87 1.92 -4.59
N ARG A 194 -7.39 3.02 -5.15
CA ARG A 194 -6.93 4.39 -4.82
C ARG A 194 -7.22 4.77 -3.37
N ASP A 195 -8.20 4.13 -2.76
CA ASP A 195 -8.49 4.31 -1.34
C ASP A 195 -7.50 3.57 -0.41
N TRP A 196 -6.64 2.69 -0.93
CA TRP A 196 -5.64 2.02 -0.10
C TRP A 196 -4.65 3.03 0.52
N ARG A 197 -4.27 2.79 1.78
CA ARG A 197 -3.31 3.60 2.52
C ARG A 197 -2.09 2.78 2.86
N PHE A 198 -0.95 3.43 2.76
CA PHE A 198 0.37 2.85 2.89
C PHE A 198 1.15 3.75 3.82
N HIS A 199 1.60 3.18 4.93
CA HIS A 199 2.37 3.89 5.93
C HIS A 199 3.68 3.15 6.16
N ASP A 200 4.75 3.74 5.66
CA ASP A 200 6.12 3.30 5.83
C ASP A 200 7.03 4.51 6.08
N GLN A 201 8.21 4.27 6.66
CA GLN A 201 9.29 5.26 6.77
C GLN A 201 8.84 6.62 7.34
N ILE A 202 8.02 6.59 8.38
CA ILE A 202 7.57 7.78 9.10
C ILE A 202 8.80 8.52 9.65
N ARG A 203 9.13 9.67 9.07
CA ARG A 203 10.25 10.51 9.49
C ARG A 203 9.90 11.19 10.81
N THR A 204 10.81 11.10 11.77
CA THR A 204 10.67 11.72 13.11
C THR A 204 11.87 12.60 13.47
N ASP A 205 12.84 12.73 12.56
CA ASP A 205 14.02 13.57 12.71
C ASP A 205 13.65 15.04 12.90
N ARG A 206 14.66 15.87 13.20
CA ARG A 206 14.48 17.30 13.53
C ARG A 206 13.68 18.06 12.47
N ASP A 207 13.87 17.73 11.19
CA ASP A 207 13.26 18.41 10.06
C ASP A 207 12.07 17.63 9.48
N ALA A 208 11.57 16.63 10.22
CA ALA A 208 10.43 15.83 9.81
C ALA A 208 9.18 16.71 9.64
N PRO A 209 8.38 16.51 8.57
CA PRO A 209 7.13 17.26 8.37
C PRO A 209 6.15 17.13 9.54
N LEU A 210 6.17 16.00 10.26
CA LEU A 210 5.45 15.75 11.51
C LEU A 210 5.67 16.78 12.63
N ARG A 211 6.83 17.45 12.63
CA ARG A 211 7.18 18.48 13.62
C ARG A 211 6.78 19.88 13.18
N SER A 212 6.34 20.06 11.94
CA SER A 212 5.98 21.36 11.40
C SER A 212 4.60 21.83 11.86
N SER A 213 4.45 23.14 12.04
CA SER A 213 3.14 23.79 12.17
C SER A 213 2.71 24.25 10.79
N ASN A 214 1.52 23.83 10.36
CA ASN A 214 0.97 24.18 9.05
C ASN A 214 -0.40 24.82 9.20
N ILE A 215 -0.85 25.53 8.18
CA ILE A 215 -2.23 26.02 8.11
C ILE A 215 -3.15 24.80 8.19
N ALA A 216 -4.04 24.77 9.19
CA ALA A 216 -5.01 23.69 9.29
C ALA A 216 -5.99 23.76 8.13
N THR A 217 -6.15 22.64 7.46
CA THR A 217 -7.26 22.38 6.56
C THR A 217 -8.09 21.22 7.13
N TYR A 218 -9.25 20.99 6.55
CA TYR A 218 -10.03 19.80 6.88
C TYR A 218 -9.29 18.56 6.39
N THR A 219 -8.75 17.77 7.33
CA THR A 219 -7.85 16.64 7.05
C THR A 219 -8.49 15.33 7.54
N PRO A 220 -9.42 14.75 6.76
CA PRO A 220 -10.05 13.48 7.11
C PRO A 220 -9.12 12.28 6.88
N ILE A 221 -7.98 12.46 6.22
CA ILE A 221 -6.97 11.44 5.94
C ILE A 221 -5.61 12.14 6.07
N ILE A 222 -4.74 11.63 6.94
CA ILE A 222 -3.40 12.18 7.14
C ILE A 222 -2.51 11.93 5.90
N ALA A 223 -1.68 12.90 5.54
CA ALA A 223 -0.65 12.77 4.52
C ALA A 223 0.38 11.70 4.90
N ALA A 224 0.97 11.03 3.90
CA ALA A 224 1.92 9.95 4.13
C ALA A 224 3.21 10.41 4.85
N ASP A 225 3.58 11.68 4.73
CA ASP A 225 4.73 12.28 5.42
C ASP A 225 4.39 12.89 6.79
N GLY A 226 3.09 12.91 7.14
CA GLY A 226 2.56 13.42 8.41
C GLY A 226 2.63 14.94 8.57
N SER A 227 2.85 15.69 7.47
CA SER A 227 2.88 17.17 7.48
C SER A 227 1.61 17.81 8.07
N ASP A 228 0.48 17.14 7.99
CA ASP A 228 -0.83 17.61 8.43
C ASP A 228 -1.31 16.94 9.73
N LEU A 229 -0.40 16.38 10.54
CA LEU A 229 -0.73 15.67 11.79
C LEU A 229 -1.66 16.46 12.72
N ALA A 230 -1.34 17.73 13.01
CA ALA A 230 -2.16 18.54 13.91
C ALA A 230 -3.59 18.73 13.37
N ALA A 231 -3.72 18.96 12.07
CA ALA A 231 -5.01 19.11 11.40
C ALA A 231 -5.79 17.80 11.36
N ALA A 232 -5.12 16.66 11.14
CA ALA A 232 -5.72 15.33 11.17
C ALA A 232 -6.31 15.01 12.55
N ILE A 233 -5.53 15.21 13.62
CA ILE A 233 -5.98 15.02 15.00
C ILE A 233 -7.16 15.94 15.35
N GLY A 234 -7.07 17.23 14.98
CA GLY A 234 -8.17 18.18 15.18
C GLY A 234 -9.43 17.80 14.40
N THR A 235 -9.27 17.21 13.20
CA THR A 235 -10.39 16.70 12.40
C THR A 235 -11.04 15.49 13.05
N ILE A 236 -10.25 14.51 13.53
CA ILE A 236 -10.75 13.34 14.27
C ILE A 236 -11.57 13.78 15.47
N ARG A 237 -11.05 14.69 16.29
CA ARG A 237 -11.75 15.16 17.48
C ARG A 237 -13.06 15.91 17.18
N ARG A 238 -13.13 16.63 16.06
CA ARG A 238 -14.30 17.46 15.72
C ARG A 238 -15.42 16.70 15.00
N ILE A 239 -15.08 15.78 14.12
CA ILE A 239 -16.07 15.12 13.23
C ILE A 239 -15.97 13.60 13.21
N GLY A 240 -14.89 13.03 13.73
CA GLY A 240 -14.69 11.59 13.87
C GLY A 240 -15.01 11.13 15.28
N ASP A 241 -14.26 10.14 15.73
CA ASP A 241 -14.40 9.53 17.05
C ASP A 241 -13.38 10.13 18.04
N GLY A 242 -13.71 11.29 18.59
CA GLY A 242 -12.87 12.00 19.56
C GLY A 242 -12.67 11.24 20.88
N ASP A 243 -13.68 10.50 21.32
CA ASP A 243 -13.59 9.70 22.54
C ASP A 243 -12.61 8.54 22.34
N ALA A 244 -12.67 7.84 21.19
CA ALA A 244 -11.69 6.79 20.87
C ALA A 244 -10.27 7.31 20.72
N LEU A 245 -10.11 8.53 20.21
CA LEU A 245 -8.81 9.21 20.13
C LEU A 245 -8.22 9.40 21.52
N ASP A 246 -9.01 9.91 22.45
CA ASP A 246 -8.57 10.18 23.82
C ASP A 246 -8.32 8.88 24.59
N GLU A 247 -9.21 7.88 24.47
CA GLU A 247 -9.04 6.54 25.05
C GLU A 247 -7.76 5.85 24.56
N ALA A 248 -7.52 5.84 23.24
CA ALA A 248 -6.35 5.18 22.66
C ALA A 248 -5.04 5.93 22.94
N PHE A 249 -5.11 7.24 23.16
CA PHE A 249 -3.95 8.01 23.59
C PHE A 249 -3.63 7.80 25.08
N ASP A 250 -4.64 7.82 25.95
CA ASP A 250 -4.47 7.58 27.40
C ASP A 250 -3.94 6.16 27.67
N ASP A 251 -4.39 5.15 26.89
CA ASP A 251 -3.88 3.78 26.97
C ASP A 251 -2.36 3.67 26.68
N ALA A 252 -1.82 4.57 25.87
CA ALA A 252 -0.39 4.63 25.55
C ALA A 252 0.39 5.60 26.45
N PHE A 253 -0.24 6.69 26.88
CA PHE A 253 0.37 7.76 27.68
C PHE A 253 -0.55 8.17 28.84
N PRO A 254 -0.69 7.32 29.88
CA PRO A 254 -1.66 7.54 30.95
C PRO A 254 -1.55 8.93 31.60
N GLY A 255 -2.69 9.62 31.72
CA GLY A 255 -2.76 10.96 32.31
C GLY A 255 -2.20 12.08 31.43
N SER A 256 -1.91 11.79 30.16
CA SER A 256 -1.53 12.79 29.16
C SER A 256 -2.72 13.15 28.28
N ILE A 257 -2.77 14.40 27.82
CA ILE A 257 -3.89 14.92 27.02
C ILE A 257 -3.35 15.56 25.74
N ILE A 258 -3.95 15.21 24.60
CA ILE A 258 -3.69 15.88 23.32
C ILE A 258 -4.47 17.20 23.27
N GLU A 259 -3.80 18.27 22.91
CA GLU A 259 -4.38 19.59 22.70
C GLU A 259 -4.05 20.05 21.27
N THR A 260 -5.05 20.49 20.52
CA THR A 260 -4.89 21.08 19.18
C THR A 260 -5.45 22.49 19.19
N GLY A 261 -4.76 23.43 18.54
CA GLY A 261 -5.25 24.79 18.47
C GLY A 261 -4.45 25.66 17.50
N ASP A 262 -5.00 26.85 17.24
CA ASP A 262 -4.35 27.81 16.36
C ASP A 262 -3.23 28.53 17.11
N ALA A 263 -2.09 28.68 16.43
CA ALA A 263 -0.94 29.44 16.85
C ALA A 263 -0.59 30.49 15.77
N ALA A 264 0.29 31.44 16.12
CA ALA A 264 0.70 32.50 15.19
C ALA A 264 1.33 31.96 13.88
N SER A 265 1.91 30.76 13.92
CA SER A 265 2.57 30.09 12.79
C SER A 265 1.71 29.01 12.11
N GLY A 266 0.44 28.86 12.47
CA GLY A 266 -0.44 27.82 11.96
C GLY A 266 -1.07 26.97 13.06
N HIS A 267 -1.69 25.86 12.69
CA HIS A 267 -2.30 24.93 13.62
C HIS A 267 -1.25 24.03 14.25
N GLU A 268 -1.29 23.90 15.57
CA GLU A 268 -0.28 23.19 16.35
C GLU A 268 -0.92 22.10 17.20
N LEU A 269 -0.19 20.98 17.34
CA LEU A 269 -0.49 19.93 18.30
C LEU A 269 0.44 20.06 19.52
N ARG A 270 -0.12 19.92 20.71
CA ARG A 270 0.60 19.93 21.98
C ARG A 270 0.16 18.75 22.84
N ILE A 271 1.04 18.28 23.70
CA ILE A 271 0.71 17.27 24.71
C ILE A 271 0.89 17.87 26.09
N ARG A 272 -0.17 17.84 26.89
CA ARG A 272 -0.10 18.13 28.32
C ARG A 272 0.16 16.83 29.08
N GLN A 273 1.21 16.80 29.88
CA GLN A 273 1.59 15.62 30.67
C GLN A 273 1.64 15.97 32.16
N HIS A 274 1.29 15.02 33.00
CA HIS A 274 1.43 15.16 34.45
C HIS A 274 2.89 15.44 34.83
N GLY A 275 3.11 16.39 35.74
CA GLY A 275 4.45 16.79 36.21
C GLY A 275 5.14 17.87 35.38
N LEU A 276 4.59 18.28 34.24
CA LEU A 276 5.12 19.40 33.44
C LEU A 276 4.32 20.69 33.67
N LEU A 277 5.02 21.82 33.77
CA LEU A 277 4.42 23.14 33.98
C LEU A 277 3.73 23.71 32.74
N ARG A 278 4.02 23.17 31.55
CA ARG A 278 3.42 23.60 30.28
C ARG A 278 3.24 22.43 29.31
N PRO A 279 2.31 22.53 28.36
CA PRO A 279 2.22 21.58 27.24
C PRO A 279 3.51 21.58 26.40
N MET A 280 3.90 20.39 25.95
CA MET A 280 5.01 20.16 25.02
C MET A 280 4.53 20.30 23.59
N ARG A 281 5.30 21.01 22.76
CA ARG A 281 5.03 21.15 21.32
C ARG A 281 5.55 19.94 20.55
N THR A 282 5.05 19.70 19.34
CA THR A 282 5.53 18.60 18.46
C THR A 282 7.05 18.58 18.27
N ALA A 283 7.68 19.75 18.18
CA ALA A 283 9.14 19.90 18.09
C ALA A 283 9.91 19.35 19.30
N GLU A 284 9.27 19.22 20.46
CA GLU A 284 9.86 18.78 21.73
C GLU A 284 9.59 17.30 22.02
N LEU A 285 8.71 16.65 21.26
CA LEU A 285 8.30 15.27 21.49
C LEU A 285 9.37 14.27 21.05
N SER A 286 9.42 13.13 21.74
CA SER A 286 10.25 11.99 21.33
C SER A 286 9.78 11.40 20.00
N ASP A 287 10.69 10.76 19.28
CA ASP A 287 10.39 10.08 18.02
C ASP A 287 9.29 9.02 18.16
N GLY A 288 9.32 8.26 19.26
CA GLY A 288 8.30 7.26 19.56
C GLY A 288 6.92 7.89 19.79
N THR A 289 6.85 9.02 20.48
CA THR A 289 5.59 9.73 20.71
C THR A 289 5.02 10.30 19.40
N LEU A 290 5.84 10.92 18.56
CA LEU A 290 5.39 11.45 17.26
C LEU A 290 4.90 10.34 16.33
N ARG A 291 5.62 9.22 16.30
CA ARG A 291 5.20 8.06 15.50
C ARG A 291 3.89 7.48 16.01
N TYR A 292 3.71 7.36 17.32
CA TYR A 292 2.43 6.90 17.87
C TYR A 292 1.29 7.86 17.51
N LEU A 293 1.50 9.18 17.61
CA LEU A 293 0.50 10.18 17.19
C LEU A 293 0.15 10.08 15.70
N PHE A 294 1.13 9.84 14.83
CA PHE A 294 0.88 9.59 13.41
C PHE A 294 0.02 8.33 13.21
N LEU A 295 0.37 7.22 13.87
CA LEU A 295 -0.38 5.97 13.78
C LEU A 295 -1.81 6.14 14.33
N LEU A 296 -1.97 6.91 15.39
CA LEU A 296 -3.26 7.28 15.97
C LEU A 296 -4.12 8.03 14.94
N ALA A 297 -3.56 9.05 14.28
CA ALA A 297 -4.26 9.80 13.24
C ALA A 297 -4.60 8.94 12.00
N ALA A 298 -3.69 8.06 11.59
CA ALA A 298 -3.89 7.17 10.44
C ALA A 298 -4.97 6.10 10.71
N LEU A 299 -4.97 5.52 11.92
CA LEU A 299 -5.85 4.39 12.28
C LEU A 299 -7.24 4.83 12.79
N LEU A 300 -7.38 6.08 13.26
CA LEU A 300 -8.65 6.67 13.67
C LEU A 300 -9.19 7.70 12.67
N SER A 301 -8.69 7.65 11.42
CA SER A 301 -9.15 8.47 10.31
C SER A 301 -10.69 8.52 10.23
N PRO A 302 -11.35 9.70 10.19
CA PRO A 302 -12.80 9.80 10.04
C PRO A 302 -13.30 9.32 8.67
N ARG A 303 -12.37 9.09 7.74
CA ARG A 303 -12.61 8.43 6.47
C ARG A 303 -11.74 7.17 6.42
N PRO A 304 -12.17 6.06 7.03
CA PRO A 304 -11.39 4.84 7.08
C PRO A 304 -11.18 4.28 5.66
N ALA A 305 -9.97 3.79 5.41
CA ALA A 305 -9.60 3.24 4.11
C ALA A 305 -10.07 1.80 3.95
N GLY A 306 -10.37 1.36 2.73
CA GLY A 306 -10.69 -0.05 2.45
C GLY A 306 -9.54 -1.02 2.78
N LEU A 307 -8.29 -0.55 2.69
CA LEU A 307 -7.08 -1.28 3.07
C LEU A 307 -6.04 -0.32 3.66
N ILE A 308 -5.44 -0.68 4.79
CA ILE A 308 -4.28 -0.02 5.39
C ILE A 308 -3.13 -1.01 5.44
N VAL A 309 -1.99 -0.65 4.87
CA VAL A 309 -0.76 -1.44 4.92
C VAL A 309 0.27 -0.69 5.76
N LEU A 310 0.62 -1.28 6.91
CA LEU A 310 1.62 -0.75 7.83
C LEU A 310 2.94 -1.51 7.65
N ASN A 311 4.03 -0.80 7.40
CA ASN A 311 5.36 -1.40 7.33
C ASN A 311 6.22 -0.93 8.50
N GLU A 312 6.59 -1.87 9.35
CA GLU A 312 7.35 -1.66 10.59
C GLU A 312 6.78 -0.55 11.48
N PRO A 313 5.46 -0.58 11.80
CA PRO A 313 4.85 0.44 12.64
C PRO A 313 5.49 0.52 14.05
N GLU A 314 6.11 -0.56 14.52
CA GLU A 314 6.85 -0.66 15.78
C GLU A 314 8.18 0.09 15.81
N THR A 315 8.77 0.40 14.65
CA THR A 315 10.14 0.96 14.60
C THR A 315 10.20 2.27 15.39
N SER A 316 11.18 2.40 16.27
CA SER A 316 11.37 3.55 17.19
C SER A 316 10.28 3.75 18.25
N LEU A 317 9.33 2.81 18.41
CA LEU A 317 8.41 2.81 19.55
C LEU A 317 9.05 2.12 20.76
N HIS A 318 8.76 2.64 21.95
CA HIS A 318 9.10 1.93 23.19
C HIS A 318 8.28 0.63 23.28
N PRO A 319 8.85 -0.51 23.71
CA PRO A 319 8.14 -1.79 23.79
C PRO A 319 6.82 -1.73 24.56
N ASP A 320 6.76 -0.92 25.61
CA ASP A 320 5.55 -0.72 26.42
C ASP A 320 4.37 -0.11 25.65
N LEU A 321 4.62 0.53 24.50
CA LEU A 321 3.58 1.08 23.63
C LEU A 321 2.99 0.04 22.67
N LEU A 322 3.66 -1.10 22.47
CA LEU A 322 3.21 -2.14 21.53
C LEU A 322 1.85 -2.74 21.89
N PRO A 323 1.52 -3.03 23.17
CA PRO A 323 0.18 -3.46 23.56
C PRO A 323 -0.91 -2.45 23.20
N ALA A 324 -0.66 -1.16 23.42
CA ALA A 324 -1.60 -0.08 23.08
C ALA A 324 -1.79 0.03 21.57
N LEU A 325 -0.70 0.01 20.80
CA LEU A 325 -0.74 -0.03 19.34
C LEU A 325 -1.52 -1.25 18.83
N GLY A 326 -1.32 -2.43 19.42
CA GLY A 326 -2.06 -3.64 19.06
C GLY A 326 -3.57 -3.50 19.28
N ARG A 327 -3.99 -2.87 20.38
CA ARG A 327 -5.41 -2.57 20.64
C ARG A 327 -5.98 -1.56 19.64
N LEU A 328 -5.22 -0.51 19.33
CA LEU A 328 -5.58 0.51 18.33
C LEU A 328 -5.75 -0.11 16.93
N ILE A 329 -4.80 -0.94 16.48
CA ILE A 329 -4.87 -1.67 15.23
C ILE A 329 -6.10 -2.59 15.19
N ARG A 330 -6.36 -3.33 16.28
CA ARG A 330 -7.54 -4.21 16.36
C ARG A 330 -8.85 -3.41 16.29
N ARG A 331 -8.88 -2.19 16.84
CA ARG A 331 -10.02 -1.28 16.69
C ARG A 331 -10.20 -0.87 15.24
N ALA A 332 -9.16 -0.33 14.60
CA ALA A 332 -9.21 0.11 13.21
C ALA A 332 -9.56 -1.04 12.24
N ALA A 333 -9.16 -2.27 12.54
CA ALA A 333 -9.50 -3.45 11.76
C ALA A 333 -11.01 -3.76 11.72
N ARG A 334 -11.84 -3.11 12.55
CA ARG A 334 -13.31 -3.20 12.50
C ARG A 334 -13.91 -2.46 11.31
N GLU A 335 -13.19 -1.50 10.74
CA GLU A 335 -13.67 -0.68 9.62
C GLU A 335 -12.78 -0.83 8.38
N SER A 336 -11.48 -1.06 8.57
CA SER A 336 -10.50 -1.25 7.51
C SER A 336 -9.96 -2.68 7.49
N GLN A 337 -9.58 -3.18 6.31
CA GLN A 337 -8.65 -4.30 6.25
C GLN A 337 -7.25 -3.80 6.58
N ILE A 338 -6.49 -4.51 7.42
CA ILE A 338 -5.14 -4.10 7.83
C ILE A 338 -4.14 -5.22 7.57
N ILE A 339 -3.05 -4.88 6.87
CA ILE A 339 -1.89 -5.75 6.68
C ILE A 339 -0.69 -5.10 7.34
N ILE A 340 -0.03 -5.83 8.22
CA ILE A 340 1.14 -5.36 8.96
C ILE A 340 2.33 -6.18 8.52
N VAL A 341 3.40 -5.52 8.13
CA VAL A 341 4.69 -6.13 7.90
C VAL A 341 5.59 -5.74 9.05
N SER A 342 6.01 -6.72 9.87
CA SER A 342 6.68 -6.46 11.15
C SER A 342 7.89 -7.36 11.37
N HIS A 343 8.80 -6.90 12.22
CA HIS A 343 9.99 -7.59 12.71
C HIS A 343 9.94 -7.87 14.23
N ALA A 344 8.95 -7.35 14.95
CA ALA A 344 8.77 -7.51 16.40
C ALA A 344 7.88 -8.69 16.80
#